data_AF-A0A2H9RNX8-F1
#
_entry.id   AF-A0A2H9RNX8-F1
#
_cell.length_a   1.000
_cell.length_b   1.000
_cell.length_c   1.000
_cell.angle_alpha   90.00
_cell.angle_beta   90.00
_cell.angle_gamma   90.00
#
_symmetry.space_group_name_H-M   'P 1'
#
loop_
_entity.id
_entity.type
_entity.pdbx_description
1 polymer ?
#
loop_
_entity_poly.entity_id
_entity_poly.type
_entity_poly.pdbx_seq_one_letter_code
_entity_poly.pdbx_strand_id
1 'polypeptide(L)'
;MEVVKRKQTSKLEPSESILKNDILKTIVFSLIASISVLAMSFYFSEYSNSTTIRDVGLIFGIMVGIIPLTIHQLKEVQRRDNIDRNLPVFLLALLSSVQSGANLIKAIEQAGERNLGALTPELKNLRANLSWGTPIEDAFENFAERTGTRVARRVTVLLEMAMKIGGDVSENLEMI
;
A
#
# COMPACT_ATOMS: atom_id res chain seq x y z
N MET A 1 44.61 2.57 13.55
CA MET A 1 43.83 3.63 12.86
C MET A 1 43.82 3.29 11.38
N GLU A 2 42.81 2.56 10.92
CA GLU A 2 42.55 2.39 9.49
C GLU A 2 41.06 2.64 9.27
N VAL A 3 40.77 3.80 8.70
CA VAL A 3 39.43 4.19 8.30
C VAL A 3 39.17 3.53 6.95
N VAL A 4 38.54 2.36 6.97
CA VAL A 4 37.97 1.73 5.77
C VAL A 4 36.77 2.57 5.34
N LYS A 5 37.03 3.48 4.40
CA LYS A 5 36.03 4.33 3.75
C LYS A 5 35.13 3.42 2.90
N ARG A 6 33.96 3.05 3.41
CA ARG A 6 32.93 2.32 2.62
C ARG A 6 32.59 3.16 1.38
N LYS A 7 32.92 2.60 0.22
CA LYS A 7 32.56 3.12 -1.10
C LYS A 7 31.05 2.98 -1.24
N GLN A 8 30.33 4.09 -1.09
CA GLN A 8 28.91 4.17 -1.37
C GLN A 8 28.74 4.06 -2.89
N THR A 9 28.56 2.84 -3.39
CA THR A 9 28.10 2.61 -4.75
C THR A 9 26.67 3.09 -4.82
N SER A 10 26.50 4.33 -5.27
CA SER A 10 25.26 4.86 -5.83
C SER A 10 24.80 3.89 -6.92
N LYS A 11 23.90 2.98 -6.53
CA LYS A 11 23.10 2.18 -7.44
C LYS A 11 22.11 3.18 -8.02
N LEU A 12 22.37 3.62 -9.25
CA LEU A 12 21.37 4.32 -10.06
C LEU A 12 20.21 3.33 -10.25
N GLU A 13 19.19 3.45 -9.42
CA GLU A 13 17.95 2.71 -9.63
C GLU A 13 17.36 3.17 -10.96
N PRO A 14 16.92 2.24 -11.83
CA PRO A 14 16.23 2.62 -13.04
C PRO A 14 14.96 3.36 -12.60
N SER A 15 14.77 4.59 -13.10
CA SER A 15 13.55 5.38 -12.86
C SER A 15 12.36 4.45 -13.00
N GLU A 16 11.60 4.26 -11.92
CA GLU A 16 10.42 3.41 -11.97
C GLU A 16 9.60 3.82 -13.18
N SER A 17 9.33 2.83 -14.04
CA SER A 17 8.60 3.04 -15.28
C SER A 17 7.28 3.72 -14.95
N ILE A 18 7.21 5.01 -15.24
CA ILE A 18 6.06 5.89 -15.09
C ILE A 18 4.82 5.22 -15.76
N LEU A 19 5.02 4.33 -16.74
CA LEU A 19 3.96 3.63 -17.45
C LEU A 19 3.31 2.44 -16.69
N LYS A 20 3.83 2.01 -15.54
CA LYS A 20 3.27 0.88 -14.76
C LYS A 20 2.29 1.25 -13.66
N ASN A 21 2.18 2.53 -13.30
CA ASN A 21 1.24 2.95 -12.24
C ASN A 21 -0.20 2.93 -12.76
N ASP A 22 -1.08 2.20 -12.09
CA ASP A 22 -2.51 2.13 -12.47
C ASP A 22 -3.21 3.49 -12.36
N ILE A 23 -2.66 4.39 -11.53
CA ILE A 23 -3.03 5.81 -11.48
C ILE A 23 -2.78 6.48 -12.83
N LEU A 24 -1.62 6.23 -13.47
CA LEU A 24 -1.26 6.86 -14.73
C LEU A 24 -2.06 6.31 -15.90
N LYS A 25 -2.40 5.02 -15.90
CA LYS A 25 -3.37 4.46 -16.86
C LYS A 25 -4.74 5.12 -16.71
N THR A 26 -5.19 5.33 -15.47
CA THR A 26 -6.46 6.02 -15.19
C THR A 26 -6.42 7.47 -15.67
N ILE A 27 -5.30 8.18 -15.45
CA ILE A 27 -5.06 9.53 -15.96
C ILE A 27 -5.12 9.58 -17.49
N VAL A 28 -4.35 8.72 -18.16
CA VAL A 28 -4.31 8.68 -19.63
C VAL A 28 -5.68 8.37 -20.22
N PHE A 29 -6.40 7.38 -19.66
CA PHE A 29 -7.75 7.05 -20.09
C PHE A 29 -8.73 8.22 -19.87
N SER A 30 -8.69 8.86 -18.70
CA SER A 30 -9.56 10.02 -18.39
C SER A 30 -9.28 11.22 -19.30
N LEU A 31 -8.02 11.47 -19.67
CA LEU A 31 -7.62 12.54 -20.57
C LEU A 31 -8.09 12.25 -22.01
N ILE A 32 -7.91 11.03 -22.49
CA ILE A 32 -8.40 10.62 -23.82
C ILE A 32 -9.92 10.75 -23.89
N ALA A 33 -10.64 10.28 -22.87
CA ALA A 33 -12.09 10.41 -22.78
C ALA A 33 -12.54 11.87 -22.75
N SER A 34 -11.88 12.71 -21.95
CA SER A 34 -12.16 14.15 -21.85
C SER A 34 -11.94 14.86 -23.20
N ILE A 35 -10.80 14.63 -23.85
CA ILE A 35 -10.48 15.20 -25.18
C ILE A 35 -11.49 14.74 -26.22
N SER A 36 -11.88 13.46 -26.20
CA SER A 36 -12.89 12.91 -27.11
C SER A 36 -14.26 13.59 -26.95
N VAL A 37 -14.72 13.78 -25.71
CA VAL A 37 -15.98 14.48 -25.41
C VAL A 37 -15.93 15.94 -25.87
N LEU A 38 -14.81 16.62 -25.64
CA LEU A 38 -14.63 18.00 -26.09
C LEU A 38 -14.61 18.09 -27.63
N ALA A 39 -13.82 17.26 -28.31
CA ALA A 39 -13.76 17.25 -29.78
C ALA A 39 -15.12 16.96 -30.41
N MET A 40 -15.87 15.99 -29.85
CA MET A 40 -17.23 15.66 -30.30
C MET A 40 -18.19 16.84 -30.08
N SER A 41 -18.12 17.49 -28.92
CA SER A 41 -18.94 18.67 -28.62
C SER A 41 -18.64 19.85 -29.55
N PHE A 42 -17.36 20.11 -29.85
CA PHE A 42 -16.95 21.16 -30.79
C PHE A 42 -17.45 20.87 -32.22
N TYR A 43 -17.26 19.65 -32.70
CA TYR A 43 -17.73 19.24 -34.04
C TYR A 43 -19.26 19.36 -34.18
N PHE A 44 -19.99 18.92 -33.16
CA PHE A 44 -21.46 18.96 -33.17
C PHE A 44 -22.01 20.39 -33.00
N SER A 45 -21.31 21.24 -32.25
CA SER A 45 -21.63 22.66 -32.10
C SER A 45 -21.50 23.42 -33.42
N GLU A 46 -20.43 23.17 -34.19
CA GLU A 46 -20.20 23.77 -35.50
C GLU A 46 -21.24 23.29 -36.54
N TYR A 47 -21.63 22.02 -36.48
CA TYR A 47 -22.71 21.49 -37.32
C TYR A 47 -24.10 22.09 -37.01
N SER A 48 -24.41 22.31 -35.73
CA SER A 48 -25.73 22.77 -35.29
C SER A 48 -25.86 24.30 -35.14
N ASN A 49 -24.76 25.07 -35.28
CA ASN A 49 -24.69 26.50 -34.97
C ASN A 49 -25.25 26.87 -33.57
N SER A 50 -25.17 25.95 -32.61
CA SER A 50 -25.70 26.13 -31.25
C SER A 50 -24.56 26.22 -30.25
N THR A 51 -24.51 27.33 -29.51
CA THR A 51 -23.52 27.58 -28.45
C THR A 51 -23.80 26.74 -27.20
N THR A 52 -25.06 26.37 -26.95
CA THR A 52 -25.44 25.55 -25.79
C THR A 52 -24.78 24.18 -25.79
N ILE A 53 -24.58 23.57 -26.96
CA ILE A 53 -23.95 22.25 -27.10
C ILE A 53 -22.47 22.29 -26.71
N ARG A 54 -21.80 23.41 -27.01
CA ARG A 54 -20.41 23.65 -26.63
C ARG A 54 -20.29 23.82 -25.12
N ASP A 55 -21.16 24.62 -24.51
CA ASP A 55 -21.12 24.87 -23.05
C ASP A 55 -21.40 23.60 -22.25
N VAL A 56 -22.39 22.80 -22.67
CA VAL A 56 -22.69 21.50 -22.05
C VAL A 56 -21.51 20.53 -22.21
N GLY A 57 -20.92 20.44 -23.41
CA GLY A 57 -19.78 19.56 -23.63
C GLY A 57 -18.51 19.97 -22.87
N LEU A 58 -18.30 21.28 -22.64
CA LEU A 58 -17.22 21.77 -21.78
C LEU A 58 -17.40 21.27 -20.33
N ILE A 59 -18.61 21.39 -19.78
CA ILE A 59 -18.91 20.94 -18.41
C ILE A 59 -18.71 19.42 -18.30
N PHE A 60 -19.29 18.63 -19.23
CA PHE A 60 -19.16 17.18 -19.21
C PHE A 60 -17.73 16.70 -19.47
N GLY A 61 -16.99 17.35 -20.37
CA GLY A 61 -15.59 17.03 -20.66
C GLY A 61 -14.71 17.19 -19.42
N ILE A 62 -14.90 18.27 -18.66
CA ILE A 62 -14.19 18.50 -17.38
C ILE A 62 -14.60 17.46 -16.33
N MET A 63 -15.90 17.17 -16.19
CA MET A 63 -16.39 16.16 -15.25
C MET A 63 -15.78 14.77 -15.53
N VAL A 64 -15.78 14.34 -16.79
CA VAL A 64 -15.24 13.04 -17.21
C VAL A 64 -13.74 12.95 -16.96
N GLY A 65 -13.02 14.06 -17.06
CA GLY A 65 -11.60 14.12 -16.71
C GLY A 65 -11.36 13.98 -15.20
N ILE A 66 -12.15 14.65 -14.37
CA ILE A 66 -11.87 14.76 -12.92
C ILE A 66 -12.44 13.57 -12.12
N ILE A 67 -13.66 13.11 -12.43
CA ILE A 67 -14.36 12.11 -11.60
C ILE A 67 -13.60 10.79 -11.44
N PRO A 68 -13.06 10.16 -12.50
CA PRO A 68 -12.33 8.91 -12.36
C PRO A 68 -11.07 9.06 -11.51
N LEU A 69 -10.41 10.22 -11.59
CA LEU A 69 -9.21 10.53 -10.83
C LEU A 69 -9.50 10.64 -9.33
N THR A 70 -10.56 11.38 -8.98
CA THR A 70 -10.94 11.57 -7.58
C THR A 70 -11.38 10.26 -6.93
N ILE A 71 -12.14 9.41 -7.64
CA ILE A 71 -12.57 8.10 -7.13
C ILE A 71 -11.36 7.22 -6.79
N HIS A 72 -10.35 7.17 -7.65
CA HIS A 72 -9.15 6.36 -7.40
C HIS A 72 -8.42 6.81 -6.14
N GLN A 73 -8.19 8.13 -5.99
CA GLN A 73 -7.51 8.67 -4.81
C GLN A 73 -8.32 8.43 -3.53
N LEU A 74 -9.64 8.62 -3.59
CA LEU A 74 -10.53 8.38 -2.46
C LEU A 74 -10.52 6.91 -2.02
N LYS A 75 -10.45 5.95 -2.96
CA LYS A 75 -10.34 4.53 -2.62
C LYS A 75 -9.04 4.21 -1.90
N GLU A 76 -7.92 4.77 -2.35
CA GLU A 76 -6.61 4.56 -1.71
C GLU A 76 -6.57 5.17 -0.30
N VAL A 77 -7.12 6.38 -0.13
CA VAL A 77 -7.22 7.02 1.20
C VAL A 77 -8.09 6.18 2.14
N GLN A 78 -9.26 5.71 1.67
CA GLN A 78 -10.13 4.84 2.47
C GLN A 78 -9.47 3.50 2.82
N ARG A 79 -8.73 2.90 1.89
CA ARG A 79 -7.96 1.68 2.13
C ARG A 79 -6.94 1.91 3.25
N ARG A 80 -6.14 2.97 3.17
CA ARG A 80 -5.11 3.29 4.18
C ARG A 80 -5.70 3.60 5.55
N ASP A 81 -6.76 4.39 5.60
CA ASP A 81 -7.47 4.69 6.85
C ASP A 81 -8.07 3.42 7.47
N ASN A 82 -8.64 2.53 6.66
CA ASN A 82 -9.15 1.25 7.12
C ASN A 82 -8.03 0.34 7.67
N ILE A 83 -6.86 0.31 7.01
CA ILE A 83 -5.67 -0.40 7.51
C ILE A 83 -5.28 0.14 8.89
N ASP A 84 -5.10 1.46 9.01
CA ASP A 84 -4.64 2.10 10.25
C ASP A 84 -5.62 1.89 11.42
N ARG A 85 -6.92 1.91 11.15
CA ARG A 85 -7.96 1.62 12.15
C ARG A 85 -7.95 0.17 12.64
N ASN A 86 -7.56 -0.78 11.79
CA ASN A 86 -7.55 -2.20 12.14
C ASN A 86 -6.23 -2.71 12.73
N LEU A 87 -5.13 -1.97 12.55
CA LEU A 87 -3.82 -2.31 13.12
C LEU A 87 -3.84 -2.54 14.64
N PRO A 88 -4.49 -1.69 15.47
CA PRO A 88 -4.58 -1.95 16.91
C PRO A 88 -5.32 -3.24 17.24
N VAL A 89 -6.38 -3.57 16.48
CA VAL A 89 -7.17 -4.80 16.66
C VAL A 89 -6.32 -6.03 16.34
N PHE A 90 -5.50 -5.95 15.27
CA PHE A 90 -4.50 -6.97 14.96
C PHE A 90 -3.49 -7.17 16.09
N LEU A 91 -2.93 -6.08 16.62
CA LEU A 91 -1.95 -6.14 17.72
C LEU A 91 -2.53 -6.72 19.00
N LEU A 92 -3.79 -6.41 19.29
CA LEU A 92 -4.49 -7.01 20.43
C LEU A 92 -4.68 -8.52 20.24
N ALA A 93 -5.05 -8.96 19.02
CA ALA A 93 -5.19 -10.38 18.71
C ALA A 93 -3.85 -11.13 18.81
N LEU A 94 -2.76 -10.51 18.33
CA LEU A 94 -1.40 -11.01 18.52
C LEU A 94 -1.06 -11.18 20.00
N LEU A 95 -1.29 -10.13 20.81
CA LEU A 95 -1.00 -10.15 22.23
C LEU A 95 -1.76 -11.27 22.95
N SER A 96 -3.07 -11.43 22.67
CA SER A 96 -3.85 -12.53 23.26
C SER A 96 -3.32 -13.91 22.88
N SER A 97 -2.87 -14.08 21.64
CA SER A 97 -2.28 -15.35 21.20
C SER A 97 -0.93 -15.62 21.87
N VAL A 98 -0.06 -14.61 21.98
CA VAL A 98 1.22 -14.73 22.68
C VAL A 98 1.01 -15.02 24.17
N GLN A 99 0.06 -14.35 24.83
CA GLN A 99 -0.30 -14.62 26.23
C GLN A 99 -0.82 -16.05 26.45
N SER A 100 -1.40 -16.67 25.42
CA SER A 100 -1.82 -18.08 25.46
C SER A 100 -0.67 -19.09 25.23
N GLY A 101 0.56 -18.60 25.08
CA GLY A 101 1.76 -19.42 24.88
C GLY A 101 2.13 -19.67 23.42
N ALA A 102 1.50 -18.99 22.46
CA ALA A 102 1.93 -19.04 21.07
C ALA A 102 3.22 -18.23 20.85
N ASN A 103 4.13 -18.73 20.01
CA ASN A 103 5.22 -17.90 19.52
C ASN A 103 4.70 -16.84 18.53
N LEU A 104 5.48 -15.80 18.25
CA LEU A 104 5.00 -14.66 17.44
C LEU A 104 4.56 -15.09 16.04
N ILE A 105 5.29 -16.01 15.39
CA ILE A 105 4.95 -16.48 14.04
C ILE A 105 3.56 -17.13 14.04
N LYS A 106 3.30 -18.03 15.00
CA LYS A 106 2.00 -18.68 15.16
C LYS A 106 0.90 -17.69 15.56
N ALA A 107 1.23 -16.68 16.35
CA ALA A 107 0.31 -15.60 16.68
C ALA A 107 -0.08 -14.79 15.42
N ILE A 108 0.88 -14.49 14.54
CA ILE A 108 0.62 -13.82 13.24
C ILE A 108 -0.25 -14.68 12.34
N GLU A 109 0.01 -15.99 12.28
CA GLU A 109 -0.82 -16.94 11.53
C GLU A 109 -2.28 -16.90 11.99
N GLN A 110 -2.53 -16.97 13.31
CA GLN A 110 -3.87 -16.93 13.89
C GLN A 110 -4.53 -15.56 13.73
N ALA A 111 -3.80 -14.48 13.95
CA ALA A 111 -4.33 -13.13 13.83
C ALA A 111 -4.70 -12.78 12.37
N GLY A 112 -3.99 -13.36 11.40
CA GLY A 112 -4.25 -13.20 9.97
C GLY A 112 -5.50 -13.91 9.45
N GLU A 113 -6.13 -14.80 10.23
CA GLU A 113 -7.41 -15.43 9.88
C GLU A 113 -8.61 -14.51 10.12
N ARG A 114 -8.45 -13.48 10.95
CA ARG A 114 -9.51 -12.53 11.26
C ARG A 114 -9.82 -11.63 10.08
N ASN A 115 -11.11 -11.31 9.90
CA ASN A 115 -11.52 -10.29 8.93
C ASN A 115 -11.28 -8.90 9.52
N LEU A 116 -10.22 -8.24 9.03
CA LEU A 116 -9.76 -6.91 9.43
C LEU A 116 -9.90 -5.90 8.29
N GLY A 117 -10.93 -6.07 7.45
CA GLY A 117 -11.19 -5.19 6.31
C GLY A 117 -10.02 -5.17 5.33
N ALA A 118 -9.55 -3.97 4.99
CA ALA A 118 -8.46 -3.74 4.04
C ALA A 118 -7.09 -4.23 4.53
N LEU A 119 -6.94 -4.51 5.84
CA LEU A 119 -5.71 -5.08 6.41
C LEU A 119 -5.59 -6.59 6.16
N THR A 120 -6.72 -7.28 6.02
CA THR A 120 -6.79 -8.75 5.80
C THR A 120 -5.90 -9.26 4.66
N PRO A 121 -5.96 -8.72 3.42
CA PRO A 121 -5.11 -9.22 2.34
C PRO A 121 -3.61 -9.02 2.61
N GLU A 122 -3.24 -7.96 3.32
CA GLU A 122 -1.83 -7.69 3.66
C GLU A 122 -1.32 -8.64 4.75
N LEU A 123 -2.15 -8.97 5.74
CA LEU A 123 -1.83 -9.98 6.74
C LEU A 123 -1.74 -11.39 6.13
N LYS A 124 -2.61 -11.73 5.16
CA LYS A 124 -2.50 -12.99 4.43
C LYS A 124 -1.20 -13.09 3.64
N ASN A 125 -0.75 -11.97 3.06
CA ASN A 125 0.54 -11.91 2.37
C ASN A 125 1.71 -12.04 3.36
N LEU A 126 1.68 -11.32 4.49
CA LEU A 126 2.68 -11.44 5.56
C LEU A 126 2.79 -12.90 6.04
N ARG A 127 1.66 -13.55 6.30
CA ARG A 127 1.60 -14.96 6.69
C ARG A 127 2.24 -15.86 5.62
N ALA A 128 1.92 -15.64 4.35
CA ALA A 128 2.49 -16.41 3.25
C ALA A 128 4.01 -16.25 3.16
N ASN A 129 4.53 -15.02 3.32
CA ASN A 129 5.97 -14.77 3.33
C ASN A 129 6.65 -15.56 4.46
N LEU A 130 6.10 -15.49 5.68
CA LEU A 130 6.63 -16.20 6.84
C LEU A 130 6.54 -17.73 6.67
N SER A 131 5.41 -18.25 6.21
CA SER A 131 5.22 -19.70 6.03
C SER A 131 6.09 -20.28 4.90
N TRP A 132 6.58 -19.43 3.98
CA TRP A 132 7.52 -19.80 2.93
C TRP A 132 8.99 -19.60 3.35
N GLY A 133 9.24 -19.24 4.61
CA GLY A 133 10.59 -19.08 5.15
C GLY A 133 11.28 -17.77 4.77
N THR A 134 10.52 -16.74 4.35
CA THR A 134 11.08 -15.39 4.16
C THR A 134 11.61 -14.89 5.51
N PRO A 135 12.82 -14.30 5.56
CA PRO A 135 13.33 -13.66 6.78
C PRO A 135 12.30 -12.72 7.38
N ILE A 136 12.18 -12.71 8.70
CA ILE A 136 11.08 -11.99 9.37
C ILE A 136 11.15 -10.50 9.10
N GLU A 137 12.36 -9.92 9.06
CA GLU A 137 12.64 -8.53 8.73
C GLU A 137 12.12 -8.18 7.33
N ASP A 138 12.42 -9.02 6.34
CA ASP A 138 11.99 -8.83 4.96
C ASP A 138 10.47 -9.01 4.82
N ALA A 139 9.88 -9.98 5.51
CA ALA A 139 8.43 -10.20 5.51
C ALA A 139 7.69 -8.98 6.09
N PHE A 140 8.26 -8.40 7.13
CA PHE A 140 7.76 -7.22 7.81
C PHE A 140 7.91 -5.94 6.98
N GLU A 141 9.05 -5.73 6.32
CA GLU A 141 9.24 -4.60 5.40
C GLU A 141 8.27 -4.70 4.22
N ASN A 142 8.13 -5.88 3.61
CA ASN A 142 7.14 -6.12 2.55
C ASN A 142 5.72 -5.78 3.02
N PHE A 143 5.34 -6.17 4.24
CA PHE A 143 4.05 -5.81 4.82
C PHE A 143 3.89 -4.29 5.01
N ALA A 144 4.93 -3.59 5.48
CA ALA A 144 4.95 -2.14 5.67
C ALA A 144 4.90 -1.36 4.33
N GLU A 145 5.53 -1.88 3.27
CA GLU A 145 5.48 -1.31 1.93
C GLU A 145 4.10 -1.50 1.30
N ARG A 146 3.56 -2.72 1.36
CA ARG A 146 2.26 -3.05 0.78
C ARG A 146 1.12 -2.28 1.44
N THR A 147 1.13 -2.16 2.76
CA THR A 147 0.13 -1.36 3.49
C THR A 147 0.23 0.12 3.15
N GLY A 148 1.45 0.63 2.93
CA GLY A 148 1.69 2.02 2.49
C GLY A 148 1.33 3.07 3.53
N THR A 149 1.20 2.68 4.82
CA THR A 149 0.87 3.60 5.91
C THR A 149 2.04 3.77 6.90
N ARG A 150 2.12 4.97 7.48
CA ARG A 150 3.16 5.29 8.48
C ARG A 150 2.94 4.49 9.77
N VAL A 151 1.69 4.21 10.13
CA VAL A 151 1.36 3.45 11.34
C VAL A 151 1.82 2.00 11.18
N ALA A 152 1.51 1.35 10.06
CA ALA A 152 1.96 0.00 9.77
C ALA A 152 3.48 -0.11 9.88
N ARG A 153 4.21 0.81 9.24
CA ARG A 153 5.69 0.82 9.28
C ARG A 153 6.25 0.94 10.70
N ARG A 154 5.66 1.78 11.55
CA ARG A 154 6.06 1.89 12.95
C ARG A 154 5.79 0.61 13.73
N VAL A 155 4.63 0.00 13.52
CA VAL A 155 4.24 -1.26 14.16
C VAL A 155 5.21 -2.38 13.78
N THR A 156 5.52 -2.49 12.49
CA THR A 156 6.47 -3.44 11.95
C THR A 156 7.85 -3.35 12.64
N VAL A 157 8.42 -2.14 12.72
CA VAL A 157 9.72 -1.90 13.39
C VAL A 157 9.67 -2.30 14.86
N LEU A 158 8.56 -2.03 15.56
CA LEU A 158 8.41 -2.41 16.96
C LEU A 158 8.34 -3.94 17.14
N LEU A 159 7.64 -4.65 16.25
CA LEU A 159 7.54 -6.10 16.29
C LEU A 159 8.90 -6.76 15.98
N GLU A 160 9.63 -6.25 14.99
CA GLU A 160 10.99 -6.69 14.65
C GLU A 160 11.93 -6.53 15.86
N MET A 161 11.90 -5.36 16.51
CA MET A 161 12.71 -5.09 17.70
C MET A 161 12.34 -6.04 18.85
N ALA A 162 11.05 -6.28 19.09
CA ALA A 162 10.59 -7.21 20.13
C ALA A 162 11.08 -8.64 19.87
N MET A 163 11.06 -9.07 18.60
CA MET A 163 11.58 -10.38 18.20
C MET A 163 13.08 -10.52 18.41
N LYS A 164 13.84 -9.51 18.01
CA LYS A 164 15.29 -9.51 18.17
C LYS A 164 15.69 -9.61 19.64
N ILE A 165 15.03 -8.84 20.51
CA ILE A 165 15.29 -8.86 21.95
C ILE A 165 14.89 -10.23 22.55
N GLY A 166 13.75 -10.79 22.15
CA GLY A 166 13.27 -12.08 22.66
C GLY A 166 14.12 -13.27 22.20
N GLY A 167 14.60 -13.25 20.96
CA GLY A 167 15.45 -14.31 20.41
C GLY A 167 16.84 -14.34 21.06
N ASP A 168 17.46 -13.18 21.22
CA ASP A 168 18.79 -13.04 21.83
C ASP A 168 18.77 -13.51 23.31
N VAL A 169 17.68 -13.25 24.04
CA VAL A 169 17.53 -13.77 25.41
C VAL A 169 17.43 -15.30 25.45
N SER A 170 16.65 -15.92 24.56
CA SER A 170 16.52 -17.38 24.50
C SER A 170 17.83 -18.07 24.08
N GLU A 171 18.54 -17.52 23.08
CA GLU A 171 19.81 -18.07 22.59
C GLU A 171 20.91 -18.02 23.67
N ASN A 172 20.97 -16.91 24.43
CA ASN A 172 21.92 -16.79 25.55
C ASN A 172 21.57 -17.72 26.72
N LEU A 173 20.29 -18.04 26.95
CA LEU A 173 19.86 -18.97 27.99
C LEU A 173 20.13 -20.43 27.63
N GLU A 174 20.12 -20.80 26.35
CA GLU A 174 20.52 -22.15 25.89
C GLU A 174 22.03 -22.39 26.02
N MET A 175 22.84 -21.33 26.12
CA MET A 175 24.30 -21.39 26.20
C MET A 175 24.84 -21.61 27.63
N ILE A 176 24.00 -21.47 28.67
CA ILE A 176 24.36 -21.66 30.09
C ILE A 176 23.77 -22.97 30.60
#